data_AF-A0A5N5GGZ7-F1
#
_entry.id   AF-A0A5N5GGZ7-F1
#
_cell.length_a   1.000
_cell.length_b   1.000
_cell.length_c   1.000
_cell.angle_alpha   90.00
_cell.angle_beta   90.00
_cell.angle_gamma   90.00
#
_symmetry.space_group_name_H-M   'P 1'
#
loop_
_entity.id
_entity.type
_entity.pdbx_description
1 polymer ?
#
loop_
_entity_poly.entity_id
_entity_poly.type
_entity_poly.pdbx_seq_one_letter_code
_entity_poly.pdbx_strand_id
1 'polypeptide(L)'
;MHARDKKEVTLCIKKLNSPSFHPSMISLWVTDSFERKDAERHRLAKLLVNLTKTHHGTVSQSQLIKGFETVLSTLEDTVIDTPRAPEFRGLVFAKVILENVVSLNQIGQLIHEGGEEPGHLLEVGLVANVLGNVLEIIKSEKGDNGLNEIRTSSNLRLEAFRPPDPFKSRILEKFI
;
A
#
# COMPACT_ATOMS: atom_id res chain seq x y z
N MET A 1 -2.51 9.92 15.40
CA MET A 1 -2.01 11.23 14.90
C MET A 1 -3.17 12.22 14.73
N HIS A 2 -3.26 13.30 15.54
CA HIS A 2 -4.36 14.27 15.52
C HIS A 2 -4.14 15.49 14.60
N ALA A 3 -3.06 15.50 13.81
CA ALA A 3 -2.78 16.57 12.87
C ALA A 3 -3.86 16.59 11.77
N ARG A 4 -4.87 17.44 11.95
CA ARG A 4 -5.96 17.64 10.98
C ARG A 4 -5.52 18.49 9.79
N ASP A 5 -4.37 19.16 9.88
CA ASP A 5 -3.85 20.03 8.84
C ASP A 5 -2.65 19.43 8.11
N LYS A 6 -2.85 19.11 6.83
CA LYS A 6 -1.82 18.60 5.92
C LYS A 6 -0.64 19.58 5.78
N LYS A 7 -0.90 20.89 5.86
CA LYS A 7 0.13 21.94 5.76
C LYS A 7 1.04 21.89 6.98
N GLU A 8 0.46 21.73 8.16
CA GLU A 8 1.22 21.62 9.42
C GLU A 8 2.14 20.40 9.40
N VAL A 9 1.63 19.23 9.01
CA VAL A 9 2.44 18.01 8.88
C VAL A 9 3.59 18.23 7.88
N THR A 10 3.30 18.82 6.73
CA THR A 10 4.31 19.13 5.71
C THR A 10 5.40 20.05 6.26
N LEU A 11 5.02 21.11 6.97
CA LEU A 11 5.96 22.04 7.60
C LEU A 11 6.80 21.35 8.68
N CYS A 12 6.21 20.51 9.51
CA CYS A 12 6.92 19.76 10.55
C CYS A 12 7.98 18.82 9.96
N ILE A 13 7.64 18.06 8.91
CA ILE A 13 8.61 17.18 8.24
C ILE A 13 9.75 18.01 7.64
N LYS A 14 9.43 19.13 6.96
CA LYS A 14 10.46 20.02 6.39
C LYS A 14 11.37 20.63 7.46
N LYS A 15 10.81 21.02 8.61
CA LYS A 15 11.57 21.56 9.75
C LYS A 15 12.48 20.53 10.40
N LEU A 16 12.04 19.26 10.48
CA LEU A 16 12.86 18.17 11.02
C LEU A 16 14.12 17.93 10.16
N ASN A 17 14.07 18.28 8.88
CA ASN A 17 15.18 18.23 7.93
C ASN A 17 15.99 16.92 8.00
N SER A 18 15.28 15.79 8.11
CA SER A 18 15.88 14.46 8.28
C SER A 18 15.34 13.48 7.22
N PRO A 19 15.73 13.64 5.93
CA PRO A 19 15.17 12.82 4.85
C PRO A 19 15.43 11.32 5.00
N SER A 20 16.51 10.93 5.67
CA SER A 20 16.81 9.51 5.96
C SER A 20 15.74 8.85 6.84
N PHE A 21 14.98 9.62 7.62
CA PHE A 21 13.93 9.11 8.49
C PHE A 21 12.57 8.94 7.79
N HIS A 22 12.38 9.51 6.59
CA HIS A 22 11.09 9.47 5.91
C HIS A 22 10.54 8.05 5.68
N PRO A 23 11.34 7.04 5.25
CA PRO A 23 10.84 5.68 5.10
C PRO A 23 10.32 5.08 6.41
N SER A 24 11.08 5.23 7.51
CA SER A 24 10.69 4.74 8.83
C SER A 24 9.42 5.42 9.35
N MET A 25 9.30 6.74 9.14
CA MET A 25 8.09 7.50 9.46
C MET A 25 6.86 6.96 8.71
N ILE A 26 7.02 6.67 7.42
CA ILE A 26 5.94 6.12 6.58
C ILE A 26 5.53 4.74 7.07
N SER A 27 6.51 3.86 7.33
CA SER A 27 6.23 2.53 7.86
C SER A 27 5.46 2.61 9.17
N LEU A 28 5.92 3.45 10.11
CA LEU A 28 5.26 3.64 11.40
C LEU A 28 3.83 4.13 11.23
N TRP A 29 3.59 5.11 10.36
CA TRP A 29 2.25 5.66 10.15
C TRP A 29 1.30 4.66 9.51
N VAL A 30 1.76 3.89 8.52
CA VAL A 30 0.94 2.86 7.88
C VAL A 30 0.62 1.76 8.88
N THR A 31 1.59 1.29 9.67
CA THR A 31 1.37 0.28 10.70
C THR A 31 0.43 0.76 11.81
N ASP A 32 0.62 1.97 12.36
CA ASP A 32 -0.28 2.56 13.37
C ASP A 32 -1.72 2.75 12.84
N SER A 33 -1.91 2.88 11.53
CA SER A 33 -3.23 3.09 10.94
C SER A 33 -4.14 1.86 11.01
N PHE A 34 -3.59 0.67 11.27
CA PHE A 34 -4.37 -0.57 11.32
C PHE A 34 -5.35 -0.60 12.50
N GLU A 35 -5.00 0.03 13.61
CA GLU A 35 -5.85 0.14 14.80
C GLU A 35 -6.86 1.31 14.73
N ARG A 36 -6.82 2.12 13.67
CA ARG A 36 -7.61 3.35 13.53
C ARG A 36 -8.96 3.10 12.84
N LYS A 37 -9.81 4.12 12.77
CA LYS A 37 -11.09 4.04 12.01
C LYS A 37 -10.87 4.25 10.51
N ASP A 38 -11.79 3.78 9.68
CA ASP A 38 -11.71 3.93 8.20
C ASP A 38 -11.48 5.37 7.76
N ALA A 39 -12.17 6.33 8.38
CA ALA A 39 -12.00 7.75 8.07
C ALA A 39 -10.56 8.26 8.32
N GLU A 40 -9.87 7.72 9.33
CA GLU A 40 -8.49 8.07 9.64
C GLU A 40 -7.52 7.43 8.66
N ARG A 41 -7.75 6.16 8.28
CA ARG A 41 -6.96 5.48 7.24
C ARG A 41 -7.04 6.22 5.89
N HIS A 42 -8.22 6.63 5.49
CA HIS A 42 -8.40 7.43 4.26
C HIS A 42 -7.68 8.78 4.33
N ARG A 43 -7.63 9.43 5.50
CA ARG A 43 -6.89 10.67 5.70
C ARG A 43 -5.38 10.44 5.58
N LEU A 44 -4.87 9.35 6.17
CA LEU A 44 -3.47 8.98 6.04
C LEU A 44 -3.09 8.72 4.58
N ALA A 45 -3.86 7.91 3.86
CA ALA A 45 -3.60 7.62 2.46
C ALA A 45 -3.57 8.90 1.60
N LYS A 46 -4.53 9.81 1.82
CA LYS A 46 -4.53 11.13 1.18
C LYS A 46 -3.31 11.97 1.60
N LEU A 47 -2.88 11.92 2.85
CA LEU A 47 -1.70 12.65 3.33
C LEU A 47 -0.43 12.15 2.63
N LEU A 48 -0.21 10.83 2.55
CA LEU A 48 0.95 10.23 1.87
C LEU A 48 1.02 10.63 0.39
N VAL A 49 -0.12 10.59 -0.31
CA VAL A 49 -0.21 11.08 -1.69
C VAL A 49 0.18 12.55 -1.79
N ASN A 50 -0.34 13.41 -0.91
CA ASN A 50 -0.04 14.84 -0.94
C ASN A 50 1.45 15.11 -0.65
N LEU A 51 2.03 14.44 0.34
CA LEU A 51 3.45 14.59 0.67
C LEU A 51 4.38 14.21 -0.49
N THR A 52 3.93 13.31 -1.36
CA THR A 52 4.70 12.80 -2.50
C THR A 52 4.47 13.62 -3.78
N LYS A 53 3.23 14.05 -4.07
CA LYS A 53 2.89 14.75 -5.33
C LYS A 53 3.14 16.26 -5.35
N THR A 54 3.24 16.93 -4.19
CA THR A 54 3.41 18.40 -4.18
C THR A 54 4.68 18.83 -4.91
N HIS A 55 4.66 20.00 -5.55
CA HIS A 55 5.86 20.58 -6.18
C HIS A 55 7.01 20.65 -5.16
N HIS A 56 8.14 20.01 -5.46
CA HIS A 56 9.19 19.65 -4.49
C HIS A 56 8.67 18.76 -3.35
N GLY A 57 8.23 17.55 -3.71
CA GLY A 57 7.68 16.55 -2.80
C GLY A 57 8.47 16.48 -1.50
N THR A 58 7.77 16.56 -0.38
CA THR A 58 8.42 16.48 0.94
C THR A 58 9.00 15.10 1.18
N VAL A 59 8.39 14.09 0.55
CA VAL A 59 8.84 12.72 0.50
C VAL A 59 9.02 12.35 -0.98
N SER A 60 10.13 11.70 -1.34
CA SER A 60 10.32 11.16 -2.69
C SER A 60 9.54 9.84 -2.86
N GLN A 61 9.21 9.50 -4.10
CA GLN A 61 8.60 8.19 -4.42
C GLN A 61 9.47 7.03 -3.90
N SER A 62 10.80 7.14 -4.00
CA SER A 62 11.73 6.13 -3.48
C SER A 62 11.68 5.98 -1.95
N GLN A 63 11.49 7.07 -1.20
CA GLN A 63 11.32 7.01 0.25
C GLN A 63 9.98 6.36 0.63
N LEU A 64 8.93 6.65 -0.14
CA LEU A 64 7.61 6.02 0.03
C LEU A 64 7.68 4.51 -0.20
N ILE A 65 8.32 4.09 -1.29
CA ILE A 65 8.53 2.67 -1.62
C ILE A 65 9.31 1.96 -0.51
N LYS A 66 10.43 2.53 -0.04
CA LYS A 66 11.20 1.97 1.08
C LYS A 66 10.38 1.83 2.36
N GLY A 67 9.49 2.78 2.64
CA GLY A 67 8.57 2.67 3.76
C GLY A 67 7.58 1.50 3.59
N PHE A 68 7.09 1.28 2.36
CA PHE A 68 6.20 0.16 2.06
C PHE A 68 6.89 -1.20 2.09
N GLU A 69 8.17 -1.29 1.70
CA GLU A 69 8.98 -2.51 1.87
C GLU A 69 9.01 -2.93 3.35
N THR A 70 9.28 -1.99 4.27
CA THR A 70 9.27 -2.27 5.73
C THR A 70 7.87 -2.64 6.26
N VAL A 71 6.82 -2.03 5.72
CA VAL A 71 5.44 -2.43 6.06
C VAL A 71 5.22 -3.88 5.64
N LEU A 72 5.56 -4.23 4.40
CA LEU A 72 5.35 -5.57 3.85
C LEU A 72 6.18 -6.64 4.56
N SER A 73 7.42 -6.32 4.97
CA SER A 73 8.28 -7.25 5.71
C SER A 73 7.75 -7.60 7.10
N THR A 74 6.83 -6.82 7.65
CA THR A 74 6.21 -7.07 8.98
C THR A 74 4.77 -7.57 8.86
N LEU A 75 4.29 -7.89 7.65
CA LEU A 75 2.89 -8.26 7.43
C LEU A 75 2.48 -9.51 8.20
N GLU A 76 3.39 -10.48 8.28
CA GLU A 76 3.11 -11.82 8.78
C GLU A 76 2.81 -11.77 10.27
N ASP A 77 3.71 -11.16 11.04
CA ASP A 77 3.49 -10.77 12.42
C ASP A 77 2.23 -9.93 12.60
N THR A 78 2.04 -8.90 11.77
CA THR A 78 0.89 -7.99 11.90
C THR A 78 -0.45 -8.74 11.73
N VAL A 79 -0.51 -9.75 10.86
CA VAL A 79 -1.74 -10.50 10.58
C VAL A 79 -2.16 -11.38 11.77
N ILE A 80 -1.19 -11.84 12.58
CA ILE A 80 -1.46 -12.60 13.80
C ILE A 80 -2.30 -11.74 14.77
N ASP A 81 -1.89 -10.49 14.97
CA ASP A 81 -2.58 -9.56 15.88
C ASP A 81 -3.80 -8.90 15.22
N THR A 82 -3.72 -8.63 13.91
CA THR A 82 -4.73 -7.92 13.13
C THR A 82 -5.04 -8.64 11.82
N PRO A 83 -5.99 -9.59 11.82
CA PRO A 83 -6.33 -10.38 10.62
C PRO A 83 -6.78 -9.54 9.40
N ARG A 84 -7.24 -8.30 9.63
CA ARG A 84 -7.66 -7.36 8.57
C ARG A 84 -6.52 -6.51 8.00
N ALA A 85 -5.28 -6.70 8.44
CA ALA A 85 -4.13 -5.93 7.94
C ALA A 85 -3.98 -5.93 6.40
N PRO A 86 -4.26 -7.03 5.66
CA PRO A 86 -4.17 -7.02 4.20
C PRO A 86 -5.16 -6.05 3.54
N GLU A 87 -6.38 -5.92 4.08
CA GLU A 87 -7.41 -4.98 3.60
C GLU A 87 -6.94 -3.53 3.78
N PHE A 88 -6.38 -3.20 4.94
CA PHE A 88 -5.95 -1.85 5.28
C PHE A 88 -4.74 -1.39 4.47
N ARG A 89 -3.79 -2.29 4.22
CA ARG A 89 -2.65 -2.02 3.34
C ARG A 89 -3.11 -1.85 1.89
N GLY A 90 -4.09 -2.65 1.47
CA GLY A 90 -4.75 -2.51 0.17
C GLY A 90 -5.29 -1.10 -0.07
N LEU A 91 -5.88 -0.46 0.94
CA LEU A 91 -6.37 0.93 0.83
C LEU A 91 -5.26 1.94 0.53
N VAL A 92 -4.15 1.89 1.28
CA VAL A 92 -3.04 2.83 1.07
C VAL A 92 -2.44 2.63 -0.32
N PHE A 93 -2.22 1.37 -0.72
CA PHE A 93 -1.69 1.03 -2.05
C PHE A 93 -2.63 1.42 -3.19
N ALA A 94 -3.92 1.14 -3.08
CA ALA A 94 -4.91 1.57 -4.06
C ALA A 94 -4.90 3.09 -4.22
N LYS A 95 -4.81 3.86 -3.12
CA LYS A 95 -4.78 5.33 -3.20
C LYS A 95 -3.54 5.88 -3.88
N VAL A 96 -2.36 5.34 -3.63
CA VAL A 96 -1.15 5.79 -4.32
C VAL A 96 -1.16 5.43 -5.81
N ILE A 97 -1.81 4.32 -6.18
CA ILE A 97 -2.02 3.93 -7.59
C ILE A 97 -3.01 4.85 -8.28
N LEU A 98 -4.19 5.06 -7.69
CA LEU A 98 -5.25 5.92 -8.23
C LEU A 98 -4.79 7.37 -8.43
N GLU A 99 -3.82 7.79 -7.63
CA GLU A 99 -3.23 9.12 -7.69
C GLU A 99 -1.94 9.16 -8.52
N ASN A 100 -1.60 8.10 -9.27
CA ASN A 100 -0.40 8.04 -10.12
C ASN A 100 0.91 8.35 -9.38
N VAL A 101 0.97 8.02 -8.08
CA VAL A 101 2.19 8.15 -7.27
C VAL A 101 3.10 6.95 -7.45
N VAL A 102 2.51 5.75 -7.53
CA VAL A 102 3.22 4.49 -7.77
C VAL A 102 2.35 3.66 -8.72
N SER A 103 2.95 2.98 -9.69
CA SER A 103 2.18 2.13 -10.62
C SER A 103 1.69 0.84 -9.96
N LEU A 104 0.63 0.24 -10.51
CA LEU A 104 0.14 -1.07 -10.07
C LEU A 104 1.23 -2.15 -10.20
N ASN A 105 2.10 -2.07 -11.23
CA ASN A 105 3.19 -3.02 -11.39
C ASN A 105 4.23 -2.92 -10.28
N GLN A 106 4.63 -1.70 -9.91
CA GLN A 106 5.58 -1.47 -8.82
C GLN A 106 5.01 -1.97 -7.48
N ILE A 107 3.74 -1.68 -7.19
CA ILE A 107 3.07 -2.23 -6.00
C ILE A 107 3.00 -3.75 -6.07
N GLY A 108 2.68 -4.33 -7.23
CA GLY A 108 2.70 -5.78 -7.43
C GLY A 108 4.05 -6.39 -7.10
N GLN A 109 5.14 -5.87 -7.66
CA GLN A 109 6.50 -6.33 -7.37
C GLN A 109 6.83 -6.25 -5.88
N LEU A 110 6.53 -5.12 -5.23
CA LEU A 110 6.77 -4.94 -3.80
C LEU A 110 6.03 -5.98 -2.95
N ILE A 111 4.75 -6.22 -3.24
CA ILE A 111 3.95 -7.20 -2.50
C ILE A 111 4.50 -8.60 -2.76
N HIS A 112 4.85 -8.93 -4.00
CA HIS A 112 5.38 -10.23 -4.39
C HIS A 112 6.74 -10.53 -3.75
N GLU A 113 7.61 -9.53 -3.62
CA GLU A 113 8.93 -9.67 -2.99
C GLU A 113 8.89 -9.47 -1.48
N GLY A 114 7.74 -9.08 -0.92
CA GLY A 114 7.60 -8.83 0.51
C GLY A 114 7.58 -10.10 1.36
N GLY A 115 7.71 -9.89 2.67
CA GLY A 115 7.75 -10.94 3.69
C GLY A 115 8.93 -10.72 4.62
N GLU A 116 8.98 -11.47 5.73
CA GLU A 116 10.20 -11.55 6.55
C GLU A 116 11.38 -12.00 5.69
N GLU A 117 11.12 -12.98 4.80
CA GLU A 117 12.00 -13.38 3.73
C GLU A 117 11.39 -13.02 2.36
N PRO A 118 12.20 -12.66 1.34
CA PRO A 118 11.69 -12.28 0.04
C PRO A 118 10.80 -13.36 -0.60
N GLY A 119 9.54 -13.00 -0.89
CA GLY A 119 8.58 -13.92 -1.51
C GLY A 119 7.74 -14.73 -0.52
N HIS A 120 8.06 -14.69 0.77
CA HIS A 120 7.36 -15.52 1.76
C HIS A 120 5.87 -15.17 1.88
N LEU A 121 5.48 -13.89 1.65
CA LEU A 121 4.06 -13.50 1.60
C LEU A 121 3.26 -14.25 0.53
N LEU A 122 3.91 -14.69 -0.56
CA LEU A 122 3.27 -15.47 -1.60
C LEU A 122 2.97 -16.89 -1.11
N GLU A 123 3.95 -17.49 -0.44
CA GLU A 123 3.87 -18.84 0.11
C GLU A 123 2.76 -18.97 1.15
N VAL A 124 2.61 -17.96 2.02
CA VAL A 124 1.54 -17.90 3.03
C VAL A 124 0.22 -17.31 2.49
N GLY A 125 0.18 -16.95 1.21
CA GLY A 125 -1.01 -16.46 0.49
C GLY A 125 -1.52 -15.07 0.88
N LEU A 126 -0.71 -14.28 1.59
CA LEU A 126 -1.01 -12.90 1.94
C LEU A 126 -0.91 -11.97 0.73
N VAL A 127 -0.01 -12.26 -0.23
CA VAL A 127 0.14 -11.53 -1.49
C VAL A 127 -1.20 -11.38 -2.21
N ALA A 128 -1.89 -12.50 -2.40
CA ALA A 128 -3.16 -12.53 -3.12
C ALA A 128 -4.25 -11.74 -2.40
N ASN A 129 -4.26 -11.76 -1.06
CA ASN A 129 -5.19 -10.99 -0.27
C ASN A 129 -4.93 -9.49 -0.38
N VAL A 130 -3.68 -9.05 -0.25
CA VAL A 130 -3.34 -7.61 -0.39
C VAL A 130 -3.67 -7.12 -1.80
N LEU A 131 -3.21 -7.82 -2.84
CA LEU A 131 -3.45 -7.42 -4.23
C LEU A 131 -4.94 -7.45 -4.58
N GLY A 132 -5.67 -8.48 -4.16
CA GLY A 132 -7.12 -8.56 -4.35
C GLY A 132 -7.85 -7.36 -3.74
N ASN A 133 -7.48 -6.94 -2.52
CA ASN A 133 -8.06 -5.75 -1.89
C ASN A 133 -7.71 -4.45 -2.65
N VAL A 134 -6.48 -4.32 -3.16
CA VAL A 134 -6.09 -3.18 -4.02
C VAL A 134 -7.01 -3.09 -5.24
N LEU A 135 -7.21 -4.19 -5.95
CA LEU A 135 -8.05 -4.24 -7.15
C LEU A 135 -9.53 -3.97 -6.84
N GLU A 136 -10.05 -4.50 -5.72
CA GLU A 136 -11.43 -4.27 -5.28
C GLU A 136 -11.67 -2.79 -4.94
N ILE A 137 -10.71 -2.13 -4.28
CA ILE A 137 -10.80 -0.70 -3.97
C ILE A 137 -10.72 0.14 -5.25
N ILE A 138 -9.78 -0.16 -6.16
CA ILE A 138 -9.68 0.53 -7.46
C ILE A 138 -10.99 0.40 -8.24
N LYS A 139 -11.55 -0.83 -8.33
CA LYS A 139 -12.85 -1.08 -8.98
C LYS A 139 -13.96 -0.28 -8.31
N SER A 140 -14.00 -0.25 -6.98
CA SER A 140 -15.04 0.48 -6.25
C SER A 140 -15.01 2.00 -6.50
N GLU A 141 -13.83 2.57 -6.76
CA GLU A 141 -13.66 4.02 -6.93
C GLU A 141 -13.67 4.50 -8.39
N LYS A 142 -13.22 3.66 -9.32
CA LYS A 142 -13.09 4.01 -10.75
C LYS A 142 -14.00 3.17 -11.67
N GLY A 143 -14.72 2.19 -11.14
CA GLY A 143 -15.49 1.24 -11.92
C GLY A 143 -14.62 0.27 -12.71
N ASP A 144 -15.27 -0.61 -13.47
CA ASP A 144 -14.58 -1.63 -14.29
C ASP A 144 -13.69 -1.02 -15.37
N ASN A 145 -14.13 0.07 -16.02
CA ASN A 145 -13.35 0.72 -17.08
C ASN A 145 -12.01 1.25 -16.54
N GLY A 146 -12.04 2.00 -15.43
CA GLY A 146 -10.80 2.54 -14.87
C GLY A 146 -9.89 1.46 -14.28
N LEU A 147 -10.46 0.36 -13.73
CA LEU A 147 -9.66 -0.81 -13.36
C LEU A 147 -8.94 -1.40 -14.58
N ASN A 148 -9.64 -1.57 -15.70
CA ASN A 148 -9.08 -2.16 -16.92
C ASN A 148 -7.97 -1.27 -17.52
N GLU A 149 -8.12 0.05 -17.49
CA GLU A 149 -7.07 1.00 -17.90
C GLU A 149 -5.79 0.86 -17.04
N ILE A 150 -5.95 0.76 -15.71
CA ILE A 150 -4.82 0.58 -14.80
C ILE A 150 -4.15 -0.80 -15.01
N ARG A 151 -4.94 -1.86 -15.21
CA ARG A 151 -4.42 -3.21 -15.48
C ARG A 151 -3.63 -3.25 -16.79
N THR A 152 -4.21 -2.76 -17.88
CA THR A 152 -3.58 -2.77 -19.22
C THR A 152 -2.30 -1.94 -19.26
N SER A 153 -2.23 -0.81 -18.53
CA SER A 153 -1.01 0.00 -18.45
C SER A 153 0.10 -0.63 -17.60
N SER A 154 -0.23 -1.55 -16.69
CA SER A 154 0.75 -2.15 -15.75
C SER A 154 1.49 -3.38 -16.28
N ASN A 155 0.99 -4.08 -17.29
CA ASN A 155 1.49 -5.41 -17.71
C ASN A 155 1.60 -6.45 -16.58
N LEU A 156 0.91 -6.26 -15.46
CA LEU A 156 0.96 -7.15 -14.30
C LEU A 156 0.18 -8.45 -14.59
N ARG A 157 0.84 -9.60 -14.45
CA ARG A 157 0.21 -10.92 -14.56
C ARG A 157 -0.33 -11.37 -13.20
N LEU A 158 -1.64 -11.27 -13.00
CA LEU A 158 -2.26 -11.59 -11.71
C LEU A 158 -2.10 -13.06 -11.31
N GLU A 159 -1.91 -13.95 -12.28
CA GLU A 159 -1.69 -15.38 -12.06
C GLU A 159 -0.37 -15.65 -11.31
N ALA A 160 0.63 -14.78 -11.45
CA ALA A 160 1.88 -14.88 -10.70
C ALA A 160 1.71 -14.65 -9.20
N PHE A 161 0.56 -14.11 -8.79
CA PHE A 161 0.22 -13.78 -7.41
C PHE A 161 -0.65 -14.87 -6.76
N ARG A 162 -0.94 -15.96 -7.47
CA ARG A 162 -1.67 -17.10 -6.90
C ARG A 162 -0.80 -17.79 -5.85
N PRO A 163 -1.35 -18.04 -4.65
CA PRO A 163 -0.63 -18.78 -3.64
C PRO A 163 -0.54 -20.28 -4.00
N PRO A 164 0.44 -21.00 -3.44
CA PRO A 164 0.53 -22.44 -3.59
C PRO A 164 -0.62 -23.16 -2.87
N ASP A 165 -0.96 -24.37 -3.32
CA ASP A 165 -1.93 -25.24 -2.63
C ASP A 165 -1.43 -25.55 -1.20
N PRO A 166 -2.30 -25.55 -0.16
CA PRO A 166 -3.77 -25.46 -0.18
C PRO A 166 -4.33 -24.04 -0.06
N PHE A 167 -3.48 -23.00 -0.04
CA PHE A 167 -3.92 -21.63 0.15
C PHE A 167 -4.70 -21.14 -1.08
N LYS A 168 -5.79 -20.39 -0.85
CA LYS A 168 -6.61 -19.79 -1.91
C LYS A 168 -7.11 -18.42 -1.48
N SER A 169 -7.01 -17.43 -2.36
CA SER A 169 -7.62 -16.12 -2.13
C SER A 169 -8.92 -15.97 -2.89
N ARG A 170 -10.04 -15.89 -2.17
CA ARG A 170 -11.35 -15.64 -2.79
C ARG A 170 -11.48 -14.23 -3.39
N ILE A 171 -10.60 -13.31 -3.01
CA ILE A 171 -10.66 -11.91 -3.47
C ILE A 171 -9.96 -11.80 -4.82
N LEU A 172 -8.70 -12.28 -4.92
CA LEU A 172 -7.94 -12.20 -6.17
C LEU A 172 -8.58 -12.99 -7.32
N GLU A 173 -9.16 -14.16 -7.03
CA GLU A 173 -9.84 -14.99 -8.05
C GLU A 173 -11.05 -14.31 -8.71
N LYS A 174 -11.59 -13.21 -8.16
CA LYS A 174 -12.62 -12.42 -8.84
C LYS A 174 -12.08 -11.64 -10.05
N PHE A 175 -10.75 -11.50 -10.14
CA PHE A 175 -10.06 -10.65 -11.11
C PHE A 175 -9.20 -11.42 -12.12
N ILE A 176 -9.00 -12.72 -11.90
CA ILE A 176 -8.34 -13.67 -12.81
C ILE A 176 -9.43 -14.38 -13.61
#